data_AF-A0A7K1VT47-F1
#
_entry.id   AF-A0A7K1VT47-F1
#
_cell.length_a   1.000
_cell.length_b   1.000
_cell.length_c   1.000
_cell.angle_alpha   90.00
_cell.angle_beta   90.00
_cell.angle_gamma   90.00
#
_symmetry.space_group_name_H-M   'P 1'
#
loop_
_entity.id
_entity.type
_entity.pdbx_description
1 polymer ?
#
loop_
_entity_poly.entity_id
_entity_poly.type
_entity_poly.pdbx_seq_one_letter_code
_entity_poly.pdbx_strand_id
1 'polypeptide(L)'
;MTIASLAAGCLLLSVLSAGPQSDGIAVIEEVEARSLALAQERAEWTVSILAVDGIDYALFSRSIPEGTIAHADLGWGVIAMWSSGAVYDGPLQRGDIDPNEHLPDR
;
A
#
# COMPACT_ATOMS: atom_id res chain seq x y z
N MET A 1 -14.20 5.75 1.16
CA MET A 1 -12.85 5.33 0.72
C MET A 1 -11.99 5.14 1.97
N THR A 2 -11.29 4.01 2.10
CA THR A 2 -10.39 3.71 3.23
C THR A 2 -8.93 3.79 2.79
N ILE A 3 -7.98 3.86 3.72
CA ILE A 3 -6.54 3.86 3.39
C ILE A 3 -6.16 2.56 2.66
N ALA A 4 -6.75 1.43 3.09
CA ALA A 4 -6.61 0.13 2.45
C ALA A 4 -7.12 0.12 1.00
N SER A 5 -8.31 0.69 0.74
CA SER A 5 -8.86 0.74 -0.63
C SER A 5 -8.04 1.67 -1.52
N LEU A 6 -7.47 2.75 -0.96
CA LEU A 6 -6.55 3.62 -1.69
C LEU A 6 -5.29 2.87 -2.13
N ALA A 7 -4.62 2.16 -1.21
CA ALA A 7 -3.42 1.38 -1.52
C ALA A 7 -3.71 0.30 -2.59
N ALA A 8 -4.83 -0.42 -2.45
CA ALA A 8 -5.29 -1.40 -3.43
C ALA A 8 -5.61 -0.77 -4.79
N GLY A 9 -6.35 0.34 -4.82
CA GLY A 9 -6.71 1.03 -6.06
C GLY A 9 -5.48 1.51 -6.83
N CYS A 10 -4.49 2.10 -6.14
CA CYS A 10 -3.25 2.52 -6.76
C CYS A 10 -2.45 1.36 -7.38
N LEU A 11 -2.37 0.22 -6.68
CA LEU A 11 -1.73 -0.98 -7.26
C LEU A 11 -2.48 -1.44 -8.50
N LEU A 12 -3.80 -1.59 -8.41
CA LEU A 12 -4.63 -2.09 -9.50
C LEU A 12 -4.57 -1.17 -10.74
N LEU A 13 -4.56 0.15 -10.57
CA LEU A 13 -4.37 1.09 -11.67
C LEU A 13 -2.97 1.00 -12.29
N SER A 14 -1.95 0.65 -11.50
CA SER A 14 -0.57 0.53 -12.01
C SER A 14 -0.34 -0.72 -12.86
N VAL A 15 -1.15 -1.76 -12.67
CA VAL A 15 -1.01 -3.07 -13.34
C VAL A 15 -2.07 -3.32 -14.42
N LEU A 16 -3.26 -2.73 -14.28
CA LEU A 16 -4.30 -2.81 -15.31
C LEU A 16 -3.90 -1.90 -16.47
N SER A 17 -3.24 -2.48 -17.47
CA SER A 17 -3.08 -1.80 -18.75
C SER A 17 -4.46 -1.64 -19.37
N ALA A 18 -4.93 -0.41 -19.53
CA ALA A 18 -6.06 -0.12 -20.42
C ALA A 18 -5.68 -0.59 -21.83
N GLY A 19 -6.19 -1.76 -22.24
CA GLY A 19 -6.04 -2.21 -23.62
C GLY A 19 -6.62 -1.15 -24.58
N PRO A 20 -6.20 -1.12 -25.85
CA PRO A 20 -6.55 -0.05 -26.80
C PRO A 20 -8.06 0.11 -27.09
N GLN A 21 -8.93 -0.75 -26.53
CA GLN A 21 -10.39 -0.71 -26.64
C GLN A 21 -11.12 -0.71 -25.29
N SER A 22 -10.41 -0.56 -24.18
CA SER A 22 -11.07 -0.55 -22.85
C SER A 22 -11.75 0.80 -22.60
N ASP A 23 -13.02 0.75 -22.22
CA ASP A 23 -13.74 1.91 -21.71
C ASP A 23 -13.12 2.29 -20.35
N GLY A 24 -12.45 3.45 -20.32
CA GLY A 24 -11.75 3.92 -19.12
C GLY A 24 -12.67 4.06 -17.90
N ILE A 25 -13.97 4.32 -18.11
CA ILE A 25 -14.95 4.38 -17.01
C ILE A 25 -15.15 2.99 -16.41
N ALA A 26 -15.38 1.98 -17.26
CA ALA A 26 -15.57 0.60 -16.81
C ALA A 26 -14.33 0.07 -16.07
N VAL A 27 -13.12 0.43 -16.51
CA VAL A 27 -11.87 0.07 -15.82
C VAL A 27 -11.80 0.72 -14.44
N ILE A 28 -12.18 1.99 -14.31
CA ILE A 28 -12.17 2.69 -13.02
C ILE A 28 -13.21 2.08 -12.06
N GLU A 29 -14.42 1.78 -12.54
CA GLU A 29 -15.47 1.16 -11.73
C GLU A 29 -15.06 -0.25 -11.25
N GLU A 30 -14.42 -1.04 -12.11
CA GLU A 30 -13.87 -2.35 -11.75
C GLU A 30 -12.80 -2.22 -10.66
N VAL A 31 -11.86 -1.29 -10.83
CA VAL A 31 -10.82 -1.02 -9.83
C VAL A 31 -11.42 -0.58 -8.51
N GLU A 32 -12.41 0.32 -8.53
CA GLU A 32 -13.04 0.81 -7.31
C GLU A 32 -13.72 -0.34 -6.56
N ALA A 33 -14.54 -1.13 -7.25
CA ALA A 33 -15.22 -2.28 -6.66
C ALA A 33 -14.23 -3.29 -6.07
N ARG A 34 -13.16 -3.61 -6.80
CA ARG A 34 -12.15 -4.57 -6.37
C ARG A 34 -11.32 -4.05 -5.19
N SER A 35 -10.94 -2.77 -5.22
CA SER A 35 -10.19 -2.13 -4.15
C SER A 35 -10.98 -2.10 -2.84
N LEU A 36 -12.29 -1.89 -2.92
CA LEU A 36 -13.19 -1.90 -1.77
C LEU A 36 -13.33 -3.31 -1.19
N ALA A 37 -13.50 -4.33 -2.05
CA ALA A 37 -13.58 -5.72 -1.62
C ALA A 37 -12.30 -6.15 -0.86
N LEU A 38 -11.12 -5.85 -1.42
CA LEU A 38 -9.84 -6.15 -0.78
C LEU A 38 -9.68 -5.49 0.60
N ALA A 39 -10.18 -4.26 0.74
CA ALA A 39 -10.15 -3.52 2.00
C ALA A 39 -11.12 -4.07 3.06
N GLN A 40 -12.20 -4.74 2.67
CA GLN A 40 -13.20 -5.29 3.59
C GLN A 40 -12.79 -6.65 4.17
N GLU A 41 -11.97 -7.42 3.46
CA GLU A 41 -11.48 -8.75 3.86
C GLU A 41 -10.40 -8.67 4.94
N ARG A 42 -10.75 -8.16 6.13
CA ARG A 42 -9.80 -7.90 7.23
C ARG A 42 -8.99 -9.12 7.69
N ALA A 43 -9.53 -10.33 7.55
CA ALA A 43 -8.86 -11.56 7.95
C ALA A 43 -7.62 -11.89 7.10
N GLU A 44 -7.52 -11.33 5.89
CA GLU A 44 -6.42 -11.57 4.94
C GLU A 44 -5.26 -10.59 5.15
N TRP A 45 -5.36 -9.68 6.11
CA TRP A 45 -4.32 -8.70 6.41
C TRP A 45 -3.37 -9.22 7.48
N THR A 46 -2.09 -9.21 7.17
CA THR A 46 -1.02 -9.40 8.15
C THR A 46 -0.79 -8.09 8.87
N VAL A 47 -0.62 -8.14 10.20
CA VAL A 47 -0.30 -6.97 11.02
C VAL A 47 1.12 -7.09 11.54
N SER A 48 1.95 -6.09 11.28
CA SER A 48 3.30 -5.95 11.79
C SER A 48 3.49 -4.60 12.49
N ILE A 49 4.61 -4.44 13.20
CA ILE A 49 4.94 -3.19 13.88
C ILE A 49 5.68 -2.28 12.91
N LEU A 50 5.20 -1.06 12.76
CA LEU A 50 5.91 0.05 12.12
C LEU A 50 6.33 1.06 13.18
N ALA A 51 7.63 1.11 13.47
CA ALA A 51 8.17 2.05 14.45
C ALA A 51 8.52 3.40 13.77
N VAL A 52 7.84 4.49 14.16
CA VAL A 52 8.10 5.88 13.70
C VAL A 52 8.30 6.77 14.92
N ASP A 53 9.38 7.56 14.95
CA ASP A 53 9.78 8.42 16.09
C ASP A 53 9.59 7.86 17.53
N GLY A 54 10.04 6.62 17.77
CA GLY A 54 9.91 5.91 19.04
C GLY A 54 8.52 5.37 19.36
N ILE A 55 7.55 5.52 18.44
CA ILE A 55 6.17 5.09 18.59
C ILE A 55 5.90 3.91 17.65
N ASP A 56 5.29 2.86 18.19
CA ASP A 56 4.89 1.68 17.43
C ASP A 56 3.48 1.86 16.88
N TYR A 57 3.36 1.76 15.56
CA TYR A 57 2.09 1.80 14.82
C TYR A 57 1.80 0.43 14.21
N ALA A 58 0.51 0.17 13.97
CA ALA A 58 0.09 -1.03 13.26
C ALA A 58 0.24 -0.82 11.74
N LEU A 59 1.11 -1.61 11.11
CA LEU A 59 1.20 -1.74 9.67
C LEU A 59 0.40 -2.94 9.23
N PHE A 60 -0.57 -2.69 8.37
CA PHE A 60 -1.38 -3.73 7.75
C PHE A 60 -0.81 -3.98 6.36
N SER A 61 -0.44 -5.23 6.05
CA SER A 61 0.06 -5.62 4.74
C SER A 61 -0.71 -6.82 4.21
N ARG A 62 -0.89 -6.86 2.89
CA ARG A 62 -1.51 -7.99 2.19
C ARG A 62 -0.83 -8.20 0.85
N SER A 63 -0.50 -9.45 0.55
CA SER A 63 -0.05 -9.86 -0.78
C SER A 63 -1.24 -10.35 -1.61
N ILE A 64 -1.35 -9.87 -2.85
CA ILE A 64 -2.33 -10.25 -3.86
C ILE A 64 -1.57 -10.67 -5.13
N PRO A 65 -2.24 -11.28 -6.13
CA PRO A 65 -1.56 -11.71 -7.36
C PRO A 65 -0.79 -10.59 -8.09
N GLU A 66 -1.29 -9.36 -8.02
CA GLU A 66 -0.70 -8.18 -8.67
C GLU A 66 0.51 -7.59 -7.92
N GLY A 67 0.73 -7.99 -6.65
CA GLY A 67 1.78 -7.44 -5.82
C GLY A 67 1.41 -7.34 -4.35
N THR A 68 2.02 -6.42 -3.63
CA THR A 68 1.78 -6.22 -2.20
C THR A 68 1.23 -4.83 -1.96
N ILE A 69 0.26 -4.75 -1.06
CA ILE A 69 -0.31 -3.50 -0.56
C ILE A 69 -0.09 -3.41 0.94
N ALA A 70 0.15 -2.21 1.43
CA ALA A 70 0.25 -1.95 2.85
C ALA A 70 -0.35 -0.59 3.21
N HIS A 71 -0.85 -0.48 4.44
CA HIS A 71 -1.29 0.80 4.97
C HIS A 71 -1.09 0.91 6.48
N ALA A 72 -0.96 2.14 6.96
CA ALA A 72 -0.93 2.46 8.38
C ALA A 72 -1.62 3.80 8.64
N ASP A 73 -2.18 3.96 9.83
CA ASP A 73 -2.69 5.22 10.34
C ASP A 73 -1.81 5.66 11.51
N LEU A 74 -1.18 6.83 11.36
CA LEU A 74 -0.26 7.39 12.35
C LEU A 74 -0.94 8.39 13.29
N GLY A 75 -2.25 8.62 13.13
CA GLY A 75 -3.04 9.63 13.82
C GLY A 75 -2.83 11.05 13.28
N TRP A 76 -1.59 11.41 12.94
CA TRP A 76 -1.24 12.69 12.30
C TRP A 76 -1.10 12.60 10.78
N GLY A 77 -1.07 11.38 10.24
CA GLY A 77 -0.87 11.11 8.82
C GLY A 77 -1.25 9.67 8.48
N VAL A 78 -1.36 9.37 7.19
CA VAL A 78 -1.69 8.03 6.70
C VAL A 78 -0.64 7.56 5.72
N ILE A 79 -0.34 6.26 5.78
CA ILE A 79 0.53 5.58 4.83
C ILE A 79 -0.34 4.69 3.97
N ALA A 80 -0.26 4.85 2.66
CA ALA A 80 -0.80 3.94 1.67
C ALA A 80 0.33 3.57 0.71
N MET A 81 0.71 2.30 0.68
CA MET A 81 1.86 1.80 -0.06
C MET A 81 1.46 0.62 -0.93
N TRP A 82 2.09 0.51 -2.08
CA TRP A 82 1.96 -0.64 -2.97
C TRP A 82 3.26 -0.92 -3.72
N SER A 83 3.42 -2.16 -4.13
CA SER A 83 4.53 -2.64 -4.95
C SER A 83 4.01 -3.74 -5.87
N SER A 84 4.55 -3.83 -7.09
CA SER A 84 4.30 -4.95 -8.00
C SER A 84 5.08 -6.21 -7.63
N GLY A 85 5.93 -6.15 -6.60
CA GLY A 85 6.67 -7.28 -6.06
C GLY A 85 6.38 -7.48 -4.57
N ALA A 86 6.90 -8.58 -4.01
CA ALA A 86 6.79 -8.84 -2.57
C ALA A 86 7.42 -7.72 -1.75
N VAL A 87 6.77 -7.30 -0.67
CA VAL A 87 7.42 -6.52 0.39
C VAL A 87 8.21 -7.50 1.23
N TYR A 88 9.54 -7.45 1.11
CA TYR A 88 10.45 -8.17 1.98
C TYR A 88 10.61 -7.38 3.28
N ASP A 89 10.73 -8.09 4.41
CA ASP A 89 11.33 -7.49 5.61
C ASP A 89 12.73 -7.03 5.22
N GLY A 90 12.88 -5.72 5.04
CA GLY A 90 14.15 -5.14 4.66
C GLY A 90 15.19 -5.39 5.76
N PRO A 91 16.48 -5.53 5.41
CA PRO A 91 17.55 -5.70 6.40
C PRO A 91 17.77 -4.45 7.28
N LEU A 92 17.10 -3.34 6.94
CA LEU A 92 17.23 -2.06 7.61
C LEU A 92 16.45 -2.10 8.92
N GLN A 93 17.18 -2.19 10.03
CA GLN A 93 16.64 -1.83 11.33
C GLN A 93 16.54 -0.30 11.40
N ARG A 94 15.62 0.20 12.21
CA ARG A 94 15.46 1.63 12.44
C ARG A 94 16.76 2.35 12.86
N GLY A 95 17.70 1.64 13.48
CA GLY A 95 19.03 2.16 13.82
C GLY A 95 19.97 2.36 12.63
N ASP A 96 19.63 1.81 11.46
CA ASP A 96 20.43 1.88 10.23
C ASP A 96 20.04 3.08 9.34
N ILE A 97 18.98 3.80 9.70
CA ILE A 97 18.50 4.99 8.98
C ILE A 97 19.05 6.22 9.69
N ASP A 98 19.95 6.97 9.05
CA ASP A 98 20.38 8.26 9.57
C ASP A 98 19.20 9.24 9.47
N PRO A 99 18.68 9.80 10.58
CA PRO A 99 17.56 10.74 10.56
C PRO A 99 17.87 12.04 9.80
N ASN A 100 19.13 12.29 9.44
CA ASN A 100 19.58 13.42 8.63
C ASN A 100 19.77 13.06 7.15
N GLU A 101 19.56 11.80 6.76
CA GLU A 101 19.62 11.38 5.36
C GLU A 101 18.33 11.81 4.65
N HIS A 102 18.32 13.02 4.13
CA HIS A 102 17.29 13.47 3.21
C HIS A 102 17.49 12.80 1.84
N LEU A 103 16.41 12.30 1.25
CA LEU A 103 16.38 11.93 -0.18
C LEU A 103 16.96 13.11 -0.99
N PRO A 104 17.83 12.85 -1.99
CA PRO A 104 18.37 13.92 -2.81
C PRO A 104 17.23 14.67 -3.51
N ASP A 105 17.24 16.00 -3.45
CA ASP A 105 16.30 16.86 -4.15
C ASP A 105 16.32 16.56 -5.66
N ARG A 106 15.42 15.69 -6.15
CA ARG A 106 15.13 15.51 -7.58
C ARG A 106 13.70 15.08 -7.86
#